data_AF-A0A060XJF2-F1
#
_entry.id   AF-A0A060XJF2-F1
#
_cell.length_a   1.000
_cell.length_b   1.000
_cell.length_c   1.000
_cell.angle_alpha   90.00
_cell.angle_beta   90.00
_cell.angle_gamma   90.00
#
_symmetry.space_group_name_H-M   'P 1'
#
loop_
_entity.id
_entity.type
_entity.pdbx_description
1 polymer ?
#
loop_
_entity_poly.entity_id
_entity_poly.type
_entity_poly.pdbx_seq_one_letter_code
_entity_poly.pdbx_strand_id
1 'polypeptide(L)'
;MLSSVYSRITGDSTAIPLGTHRLNQRCFHVILIKLLSLVLGIPTVKRQKQSYLVSTLNSLLYDLSPSERNDTVIIIFVAETDAEYVNSVAELLEKNFPKDVHSGLLEVVSPSQYFYPNFSRLRETFGDSKERVKWRTKQNLDYSFLMLYAQEKGTYYVQLEDDIVANPGYSQTMKTYVRKLATDDWMFLEFSQLGFIGESMLFCESVCSQGFWKRRA
;
A
#
# COMPACT_ATOMS: atom_id res chain seq x y z
N MET A 1 -13.26 -22.71 -2.52
CA MET A 1 -12.36 -22.17 -1.48
C MET A 1 -12.13 -20.68 -1.75
N LEU A 2 -13.20 -19.88 -1.84
CA LEU A 2 -13.13 -18.45 -2.23
C LEU A 2 -13.76 -17.50 -1.18
N SER A 3 -14.50 -18.04 -0.21
CA SER A 3 -15.20 -17.25 0.82
C SER A 3 -14.29 -16.67 1.91
N SER A 4 -13.10 -17.25 2.13
CA SER A 4 -12.24 -16.88 3.26
C SER A 4 -11.46 -15.57 3.06
N VAL A 5 -11.35 -15.06 1.83
CA VAL A 5 -10.69 -13.77 1.54
C VAL A 5 -11.66 -12.60 1.79
N TYR A 6 -12.96 -12.82 1.57
CA TYR A 6 -13.98 -11.77 1.62
C TYR A 6 -14.40 -11.37 3.06
N SER A 7 -14.27 -12.28 4.04
CA SER A 7 -14.89 -12.10 5.37
C SER A 7 -14.18 -11.12 6.31
N ARG A 8 -13.12 -10.42 5.88
CA ARG A 8 -12.44 -9.38 6.69
C ARG A 8 -12.87 -7.95 6.35
N ILE A 9 -13.76 -7.76 5.38
CA ILE A 9 -14.10 -6.44 4.82
C ILE A 9 -15.41 -5.85 5.38
N THR A 10 -16.24 -6.65 6.08
CA THR A 10 -17.47 -6.16 6.74
C THR A 10 -17.37 -6.30 8.25
N GLY A 11 -17.07 -5.19 8.92
CA GLY A 11 -17.22 -5.10 10.38
C GLY A 11 -18.70 -5.01 10.75
N ASP A 12 -19.21 -6.02 11.42
CA ASP A 12 -20.56 -6.02 11.99
C ASP A 12 -20.45 -6.15 13.52
N SER A 13 -21.07 -5.21 14.23
CA SER A 13 -21.03 -5.12 15.69
C SER A 13 -22.39 -5.45 16.26
N THR A 14 -22.51 -6.49 17.09
CA THR A 14 -23.53 -6.54 18.14
C THR A 14 -23.32 -7.65 19.18
N ALA A 15 -23.91 -7.43 20.36
CA ALA A 15 -24.27 -8.39 21.40
C ALA A 15 -23.18 -8.94 22.35
N ILE A 16 -23.20 -8.40 23.58
CA ILE A 16 -22.58 -8.93 24.81
C ILE A 16 -23.51 -9.97 25.45
N PRO A 17 -22.98 -11.01 26.11
CA PRO A 17 -23.62 -11.60 27.29
C PRO A 17 -22.79 -11.41 28.57
N LEU A 18 -23.47 -11.13 29.68
CA LEU A 18 -22.89 -11.02 31.02
C LEU A 18 -22.41 -12.38 31.55
N GLY A 19 -21.25 -12.41 32.21
CA GLY A 19 -20.71 -13.60 32.86
C GLY A 19 -19.74 -13.25 33.99
N THR A 20 -20.28 -13.00 35.19
CA THR A 20 -19.45 -12.81 36.40
C THR A 20 -18.86 -14.13 36.87
N HIS A 21 -17.53 -14.26 36.91
CA HIS A 21 -16.82 -14.75 38.11
C HIS A 21 -15.28 -14.78 37.97
N ARG A 22 -14.63 -14.37 39.08
CA ARG A 22 -13.25 -14.67 39.52
C ARG A 22 -12.10 -14.24 38.61
N LEU A 23 -11.40 -13.21 39.11
CA LEU A 23 -10.00 -12.93 38.85
C LEU A 23 -9.17 -14.23 38.84
N ASN A 24 -8.39 -14.44 37.78
CA ASN A 24 -7.22 -15.29 37.87
C ASN A 24 -6.10 -14.65 37.03
N GLN A 25 -4.93 -14.46 37.65
CA GLN A 25 -3.80 -13.78 37.04
C GLN A 25 -3.20 -14.66 35.93
N ARG A 26 -3.63 -14.43 34.69
CA ARG A 26 -2.87 -14.87 33.52
C ARG A 26 -2.00 -13.70 33.08
N CYS A 27 -0.69 -13.93 33.04
CA CYS A 27 0.24 -12.98 32.43
C CYS A 27 -0.30 -12.60 31.06
N PHE A 28 -0.55 -11.32 30.85
CA PHE A 28 -0.67 -10.79 29.50
C PHE A 28 0.70 -11.02 28.84
N HIS A 29 0.80 -12.10 28.07
CA HIS A 29 1.71 -12.08 26.93
C HIS A 29 1.27 -10.88 26.11
N VAL A 30 2.01 -9.78 26.24
CA VAL A 30 2.06 -8.78 25.20
C VAL A 30 2.57 -9.54 24.00
N ILE A 31 1.65 -9.98 23.15
CA ILE A 31 1.99 -10.47 21.82
C ILE A 31 2.60 -9.26 21.16
N LEU A 32 3.92 -9.22 21.15
CA LEU A 32 4.71 -8.20 20.50
C LEU A 32 4.51 -8.47 19.02
N ILE A 33 3.41 -7.92 18.48
CA ILE A 33 3.09 -8.00 17.06
C ILE A 33 4.29 -7.40 16.37
N LYS A 34 5.08 -8.27 15.72
CA LYS A 34 6.26 -7.84 15.00
C LYS A 34 5.78 -7.07 13.78
N LEU A 35 5.67 -5.76 13.95
CA LEU A 35 5.47 -4.83 12.84
C LEU A 35 6.55 -5.09 11.80
N LEU A 36 6.15 -5.15 10.54
CA LEU A 36 7.09 -5.30 9.43
C LEU A 36 7.91 -4.01 9.34
N SER A 37 9.18 -4.09 8.96
CA SER A 37 9.93 -2.85 8.78
C SER A 37 9.38 -2.03 7.61
N LEU A 38 8.90 -2.67 6.54
CA LEU A 38 8.55 -2.00 5.27
C LEU A 38 7.15 -2.36 4.77
N VAL A 39 6.40 -1.37 4.31
CA VAL A 39 5.09 -1.49 3.66
C VAL A 39 5.16 -0.77 2.32
N LEU A 40 4.91 -1.48 1.22
CA LEU A 40 4.92 -0.93 -0.13
C LEU A 40 3.49 -0.79 -0.64
N GLY A 41 2.98 0.43 -0.78
CA GLY A 41 1.66 0.71 -1.33
C GLY A 41 1.71 0.93 -2.83
N ILE A 42 1.01 0.09 -3.60
CA ILE A 42 0.90 0.19 -5.06
C ILE A 42 -0.58 0.33 -5.45
N PRO A 43 -1.05 1.51 -5.89
CA PRO A 43 -2.39 1.68 -6.42
C PRO A 43 -2.40 1.35 -7.92
N THR A 44 -3.43 0.64 -8.35
CA THR A 44 -3.66 0.30 -9.76
C THR A 44 -5.08 0.63 -10.17
N VAL A 45 -5.26 1.04 -11.42
CA VAL A 45 -6.51 1.52 -12.01
C VAL A 45 -6.79 0.79 -13.33
N LYS A 46 -8.04 0.74 -13.77
CA LYS A 46 -8.46 0.01 -14.97
C LYS A 46 -7.94 0.66 -16.26
N ARG A 47 -6.72 0.29 -16.68
CA ARG A 47 -6.09 0.75 -17.94
C ARG A 47 -6.64 -0.03 -19.15
N GLN A 48 -6.89 0.65 -20.27
CA GLN A 48 -7.50 0.04 -21.49
C GLN A 48 -6.55 -0.84 -22.33
N LYS A 49 -5.22 -0.70 -22.18
CA LYS A 49 -4.24 -1.33 -23.09
C LYS A 49 -3.46 -2.48 -22.45
N GLN A 50 -2.72 -2.19 -21.38
CA GLN A 50 -1.88 -3.16 -20.67
C GLN A 50 -1.84 -2.81 -19.18
N SER A 51 -1.76 -3.83 -18.32
CA SER A 51 -1.47 -3.66 -16.89
C SER A 51 0.03 -3.91 -16.67
N TYR A 52 0.73 -2.93 -16.09
CA TYR A 52 2.17 -3.02 -15.82
C TYR A 52 2.48 -3.72 -14.49
N LEU A 53 1.46 -3.85 -13.63
CA LEU A 53 1.51 -4.37 -12.26
C LEU A 53 2.31 -5.68 -12.12
N VAL A 54 2.07 -6.66 -13.00
CA VAL A 54 2.78 -7.95 -12.94
C VAL A 54 4.27 -7.78 -13.22
N SER A 55 4.68 -6.85 -14.10
CA SER A 55 6.09 -6.57 -14.37
C SER A 55 6.77 -5.82 -13.21
N THR A 56 6.03 -4.89 -12.58
CA THR A 56 6.45 -4.13 -11.40
C THR A 56 6.64 -5.06 -10.20
N LEU A 57 5.69 -5.96 -9.95
CA LEU A 57 5.77 -6.96 -8.88
C LEU A 57 6.91 -7.96 -9.09
N ASN A 58 7.11 -8.46 -10.31
CA ASN A 58 8.29 -9.29 -10.59
C ASN A 58 9.58 -8.54 -10.26
N SER A 59 9.70 -7.26 -10.62
CA SER A 59 10.89 -6.45 -10.31
C SER A 59 11.10 -6.23 -8.81
N LEU A 60 10.03 -5.99 -8.05
CA LEU A 60 10.10 -5.78 -6.59
C LEU A 60 10.41 -7.08 -5.85
N LEU A 61 9.80 -8.20 -6.26
CA LEU A 61 9.94 -9.49 -5.58
C LEU A 61 11.25 -10.22 -5.92
N TYR A 62 11.80 -10.03 -7.13
CA TYR A 62 12.98 -10.75 -7.61
C TYR A 62 14.20 -10.60 -6.69
N ASP A 63 14.41 -9.39 -6.17
CA ASP A 63 15.61 -9.01 -5.43
C ASP A 63 15.49 -9.19 -3.90
N LEU A 64 14.28 -9.41 -3.37
CA LEU A 64 14.06 -9.54 -1.92
C LEU A 64 14.57 -10.89 -1.39
N SER A 65 15.51 -10.82 -0.44
CA SER A 65 15.97 -11.98 0.32
C SER A 65 14.86 -12.61 1.19
N PRO A 66 14.99 -13.87 1.63
CA PRO A 66 14.00 -14.50 2.53
C PRO A 66 13.75 -13.72 3.83
N SER A 67 14.77 -13.05 4.36
CA SER A 67 14.66 -12.16 5.52
C SER A 67 13.82 -10.91 5.23
N GLU A 68 14.00 -10.28 4.06
CA GLU A 68 13.25 -9.08 3.69
C GLU A 68 11.81 -9.40 3.32
N ARG A 69 11.56 -10.55 2.70
CA ARG A 69 10.22 -11.09 2.43
C ARG A 69 9.40 -11.31 3.70
N ASN A 70 10.05 -11.65 4.81
CA ASN A 70 9.43 -11.81 6.14
C ASN A 70 9.41 -10.50 6.97
N ASP A 71 9.78 -9.37 6.35
CA ASP A 71 9.95 -8.05 6.97
C ASP A 71 9.43 -6.92 6.04
N THR A 72 8.61 -7.30 5.07
CA THR A 72 7.98 -6.44 4.06
C THR A 72 6.57 -6.95 3.77
N VAL A 73 5.62 -6.05 3.51
CA VAL A 73 4.35 -6.37 2.84
C VAL A 73 4.14 -5.43 1.67
N ILE A 74 3.58 -5.93 0.58
CA ILE A 74 3.26 -5.17 -0.63
C ILE A 74 1.74 -5.19 -0.78
N ILE A 75 1.13 -4.01 -0.68
CA ILE A 75 -0.31 -3.82 -0.67
C ILE A 75 -0.74 -3.28 -2.03
N ILE A 76 -1.53 -4.07 -2.75
CA ILE A 76 -2.09 -3.70 -4.04
C ILE A 76 -3.46 -3.11 -3.82
N PHE A 77 -3.58 -1.80 -3.97
CA PHE A 77 -4.85 -1.10 -3.94
C PHE A 77 -5.45 -1.06 -5.34
N VAL A 78 -6.45 -1.91 -5.59
CA VAL A 78 -7.27 -1.82 -6.79
C VAL A 78 -8.22 -0.65 -6.60
N ALA A 79 -7.88 0.49 -7.19
CA ALA A 79 -8.54 1.78 -6.97
C ALA A 79 -9.87 1.90 -7.76
N GLU A 80 -10.63 0.81 -7.82
CA GLU A 80 -11.87 0.64 -8.57
C GLU A 80 -12.95 0.03 -7.66
N THR A 81 -14.22 0.38 -7.90
CA THR A 81 -15.36 -0.17 -7.13
C THR A 81 -16.08 -1.31 -7.85
N ASP A 82 -15.67 -1.62 -9.07
CA ASP A 82 -16.16 -2.71 -9.92
C ASP A 82 -15.65 -4.05 -9.37
N ALA A 83 -16.55 -4.83 -8.76
CA ALA A 83 -16.21 -6.10 -8.13
C ALA A 83 -15.69 -7.16 -9.12
N GLU A 84 -16.16 -7.17 -10.37
CA GLU A 84 -15.65 -8.09 -11.39
C GLU A 84 -14.20 -7.76 -11.74
N TYR A 85 -13.90 -6.46 -11.88
CA TYR A 85 -12.52 -6.02 -12.12
C TYR A 85 -11.61 -6.29 -10.92
N VAL A 86 -12.04 -5.98 -9.69
CA VAL A 86 -11.27 -6.28 -8.47
C VAL A 86 -10.96 -7.77 -8.36
N ASN A 87 -11.95 -8.64 -8.58
CA ASN A 87 -11.75 -10.09 -8.58
C ASN A 87 -10.78 -10.52 -9.69
N SER A 88 -10.86 -9.95 -10.90
CA SER A 88 -9.93 -10.27 -11.99
C SER A 88 -8.47 -9.91 -11.67
N VAL A 89 -8.23 -8.85 -10.89
CA VAL A 89 -6.89 -8.49 -10.41
C VAL A 89 -6.42 -9.45 -9.30
N ALA A 90 -7.30 -9.81 -8.37
CA ALA A 90 -6.98 -10.80 -7.34
C ALA A 90 -6.62 -12.18 -7.95
N GLU A 91 -7.41 -12.66 -8.91
CA GLU A 91 -7.13 -13.91 -9.65
C GLU A 91 -5.83 -13.83 -10.47
N LEU A 92 -5.55 -12.68 -11.09
CA LEU A 92 -4.29 -12.46 -11.81
C LEU A 92 -3.08 -12.56 -10.85
N LEU A 93 -3.18 -11.99 -9.65
CA LEU A 93 -2.11 -12.01 -8.67
C LEU A 93 -1.92 -13.40 -8.05
N GLU A 94 -3.00 -14.07 -7.67
CA GLU A 94 -2.97 -15.46 -7.18
C GLU A 94 -2.36 -16.41 -8.22
N LYS A 95 -2.67 -16.23 -9.51
CA LYS A 95 -2.10 -17.05 -10.60
C LYS A 95 -0.61 -16.83 -10.82
N ASN A 96 -0.11 -15.60 -10.68
CA ASN A 96 1.30 -15.28 -10.97
C ASN A 96 2.21 -15.40 -9.74
N PHE A 97 1.69 -15.10 -8.55
CA PHE A 97 2.45 -14.99 -7.29
C PHE A 97 1.79 -15.78 -6.15
N PRO A 98 1.37 -17.05 -6.34
CA PRO A 98 0.58 -17.78 -5.34
C PRO A 98 1.31 -17.92 -4.00
N LYS A 99 2.64 -18.08 -4.02
CA LYS A 99 3.43 -18.20 -2.79
C LYS A 99 3.45 -16.91 -1.98
N ASP A 100 3.55 -15.77 -2.66
CA ASP A 100 3.67 -14.45 -2.05
C ASP A 100 2.30 -13.95 -1.52
N VAL A 101 1.19 -14.33 -2.19
CA VAL A 101 -0.17 -14.12 -1.67
C VAL A 101 -0.44 -15.01 -0.45
N HIS A 102 -0.16 -16.32 -0.54
CA HIS A 102 -0.37 -17.24 0.57
C HIS A 102 0.51 -16.94 1.81
N SER A 103 1.69 -16.34 1.63
CA SER A 103 2.54 -15.92 2.76
C SER A 103 2.11 -14.59 3.39
N GLY A 104 1.17 -13.85 2.79
CA GLY A 104 0.82 -12.49 3.19
C GLY A 104 1.86 -11.43 2.82
N LEU A 105 2.82 -11.75 1.93
CA LEU A 105 3.75 -10.76 1.37
C LEU A 105 3.04 -9.86 0.34
N LEU A 106 2.07 -10.41 -0.40
CA LEU A 106 1.13 -9.66 -1.23
C LEU A 106 -0.25 -9.62 -0.59
N GLU A 107 -0.77 -8.42 -0.38
CA GLU A 107 -2.16 -8.19 -0.02
C GLU A 107 -2.88 -7.46 -1.16
N VAL A 108 -4.17 -7.73 -1.34
CA VAL A 108 -5.02 -7.05 -2.33
C VAL A 108 -6.20 -6.41 -1.59
N VAL A 109 -6.41 -5.12 -1.82
CA VAL A 109 -7.50 -4.34 -1.23
C VAL A 109 -8.16 -3.45 -2.28
N SER A 110 -9.44 -3.14 -2.06
CA SER A 110 -10.22 -2.21 -2.88
C SER A 110 -11.08 -1.33 -1.98
N PRO A 111 -11.46 -0.13 -2.43
CA PRO A 111 -12.33 0.75 -1.65
C PRO A 111 -13.78 0.27 -1.70
N SER A 112 -14.56 0.59 -0.67
CA SER A 112 -16.02 0.46 -0.73
C SER A 112 -16.58 1.40 -1.80
N GLN A 113 -17.70 1.01 -2.44
CA GLN A 113 -18.42 1.87 -3.40
C GLN A 113 -18.86 3.23 -2.81
N TYR A 114 -18.93 3.32 -1.46
CA TYR A 114 -19.29 4.54 -0.74
C TYR A 114 -18.09 5.39 -0.30
N PHE A 115 -16.85 4.96 -0.58
CA PHE A 115 -15.64 5.68 -0.15
C PHE A 115 -15.46 7.01 -0.90
N TYR A 116 -15.75 7.03 -2.21
CA TYR A 116 -15.53 8.23 -3.02
C TYR A 116 -16.68 9.24 -2.88
N PRO A 117 -16.37 10.54 -2.73
CA PRO A 117 -17.38 11.60 -2.72
C PRO A 117 -17.94 11.87 -4.12
N ASN A 118 -19.03 12.62 -4.20
CA ASN A 118 -19.60 13.04 -5.47
C ASN A 118 -18.71 14.08 -6.18
N PHE A 119 -17.91 13.61 -7.13
CA PHE A 119 -16.98 14.43 -7.91
C PHE A 119 -17.62 15.47 -8.84
N SER A 120 -18.95 15.48 -9.02
CA SER A 120 -19.63 16.46 -9.90
C SER A 120 -19.64 17.89 -9.34
N ARG A 121 -19.25 18.08 -8.07
CA ARG A 121 -19.21 19.38 -7.38
C ARG A 121 -17.80 19.93 -7.15
N LEU A 122 -16.78 19.36 -7.79
CA LEU A 122 -15.41 19.83 -7.64
C LEU A 122 -15.24 21.23 -8.24
N ARG A 123 -14.53 22.10 -7.50
CA ARG A 123 -14.13 23.43 -7.97
C ARG A 123 -12.99 23.28 -8.97
N GLU A 124 -13.10 23.95 -10.11
CA GLU A 124 -11.99 24.06 -11.07
C GLU A 124 -10.84 24.87 -10.46
N THR A 125 -9.62 24.34 -10.59
CA THR A 125 -8.38 24.92 -10.07
C THR A 125 -7.30 24.85 -11.14
N PHE A 126 -6.35 25.79 -11.11
CA PHE A 126 -5.17 25.83 -12.01
C PHE A 126 -5.47 25.83 -13.53
N GLY A 127 -6.70 26.16 -13.95
CA GLY A 127 -7.11 26.14 -15.37
C GLY A 127 -7.34 24.73 -15.94
N ASP A 128 -7.46 23.72 -15.09
CA ASP A 128 -7.64 22.33 -15.49
C ASP A 128 -9.07 21.99 -15.93
N SER A 129 -9.19 21.05 -16.87
CA SER A 129 -10.50 20.46 -17.20
C SER A 129 -11.08 19.70 -16.01
N LYS A 130 -12.42 19.58 -15.96
CA LYS A 130 -13.12 18.87 -14.87
C LYS A 130 -12.66 17.42 -14.72
N GLU A 131 -12.31 16.76 -15.82
CA GLU A 131 -11.79 15.39 -15.85
C GLU A 131 -10.42 15.32 -15.16
N ARG A 132 -9.54 16.29 -15.41
CA ARG A 132 -8.21 16.36 -14.80
C ARG A 132 -8.28 16.72 -13.31
N VAL A 133 -9.19 17.62 -12.92
CA VAL A 133 -9.48 17.92 -11.50
C VAL A 133 -10.06 16.69 -10.79
N LYS A 134 -11.01 15.99 -11.41
CA LYS A 134 -11.58 14.74 -10.90
C LYS A 134 -10.52 13.65 -10.75
N TRP A 135 -9.66 13.47 -11.75
CA TRP A 135 -8.57 12.49 -11.71
C TRP A 135 -7.65 12.73 -10.50
N ARG A 136 -7.14 13.95 -10.32
CA ARG A 136 -6.29 14.28 -9.17
C ARG A 136 -7.01 14.13 -7.84
N THR A 137 -8.27 14.57 -7.76
CA THR A 137 -9.05 14.44 -6.52
C THR A 137 -9.23 12.98 -6.13
N LYS A 138 -9.52 12.11 -7.11
CA LYS A 138 -9.58 10.67 -6.89
C LYS A 138 -8.21 10.12 -6.47
N GLN A 139 -7.14 10.43 -7.19
CA GLN A 139 -5.77 9.97 -6.89
C GLN A 139 -5.33 10.33 -5.46
N ASN A 140 -5.62 11.55 -4.99
CA ASN A 140 -5.33 11.94 -3.61
C ASN A 140 -6.11 11.11 -2.57
N LEU A 141 -7.37 10.75 -2.87
CA LEU A 141 -8.17 9.86 -2.03
C LEU A 141 -7.66 8.41 -2.09
N ASP A 142 -7.19 7.97 -3.26
CA ASP A 142 -6.59 6.65 -3.46
C ASP A 142 -5.34 6.46 -2.58
N TYR A 143 -4.42 7.44 -2.60
CA TYR A 143 -3.26 7.46 -1.71
C TYR A 143 -3.66 7.55 -0.23
N SER A 144 -4.63 8.41 0.11
CA SER A 144 -5.12 8.56 1.49
C SER A 144 -5.71 7.26 2.05
N PHE A 145 -6.47 6.51 1.24
CA PHE A 145 -6.99 5.19 1.62
C PHE A 145 -5.85 4.21 1.90
N LEU A 146 -4.88 4.15 0.98
CA LEU A 146 -3.78 3.18 1.06
C LEU A 146 -2.85 3.44 2.24
N MET A 147 -2.54 4.71 2.52
CA MET A 147 -1.82 5.12 3.73
C MET A 147 -2.55 4.71 5.01
N LEU A 148 -3.86 4.99 5.09
CA LEU A 148 -4.67 4.64 6.27
C LEU A 148 -4.74 3.13 6.49
N TYR A 149 -4.86 2.34 5.41
CA TYR A 149 -4.82 0.87 5.48
C TYR A 149 -3.43 0.31 5.83
N ALA A 150 -2.37 1.02 5.43
CA ALA A 150 -0.98 0.65 5.71
C ALA A 150 -0.50 0.99 7.13
N GLN A 151 -1.14 1.96 7.80
CA GLN A 151 -0.66 2.60 9.03
C GLN A 151 -0.22 1.62 10.14
N GLU A 152 -0.98 0.54 10.37
CA GLU A 152 -0.72 -0.41 11.46
C GLU A 152 0.12 -1.64 11.04
N LYS A 153 0.57 -1.71 9.77
CA LYS A 153 1.24 -2.91 9.23
C LYS A 153 2.76 -2.89 9.35
N GLY A 154 3.38 -1.71 9.46
CA GLY A 154 4.82 -1.61 9.55
C GLY A 154 5.36 -0.22 9.89
N THR A 155 6.67 -0.16 10.15
CA THR A 155 7.37 1.07 10.56
C THR A 155 7.51 2.09 9.43
N TYR A 156 7.70 1.63 8.19
CA TYR A 156 8.01 2.47 7.04
C TYR A 156 7.03 2.21 5.88
N TYR A 157 6.16 3.16 5.56
CA TYR A 157 5.31 3.15 4.36
C TYR A 157 5.96 3.84 3.14
N VAL A 158 6.01 3.16 2.00
CA VAL A 158 6.49 3.71 0.73
C VAL A 158 5.37 3.62 -0.31
N GLN A 159 4.93 4.78 -0.80
CA GLN A 159 3.97 4.90 -1.89
C GLN A 159 4.70 4.77 -3.23
N LEU A 160 4.21 3.89 -4.09
CA LEU A 160 4.79 3.54 -5.39
C LEU A 160 3.73 3.69 -6.50
N GLU A 161 4.16 3.75 -7.77
CA GLU A 161 3.29 3.63 -8.96
C GLU A 161 3.30 2.17 -9.47
N ASP A 162 2.26 1.76 -10.22
CA ASP A 162 2.14 0.38 -10.74
C ASP A 162 2.96 0.09 -12.02
N ASP A 163 3.74 1.07 -12.52
CA ASP A 163 4.59 0.98 -13.73
C ASP A 163 6.09 1.32 -13.51
N ILE A 164 6.61 1.05 -12.30
CA ILE A 164 8.03 1.21 -11.95
C ILE A 164 8.89 -0.05 -12.18
N VAL A 165 10.21 0.13 -12.14
CA VAL A 165 11.21 -0.95 -12.07
C VAL A 165 12.11 -0.68 -10.87
N ALA A 166 12.30 -1.67 -10.01
CA ALA A 166 13.13 -1.58 -8.82
C ALA A 166 14.61 -1.76 -9.16
N ASN A 167 15.45 -0.93 -8.54
CA ASN A 167 16.90 -1.13 -8.55
C ASN A 167 17.28 -2.26 -7.57
N PRO A 168 18.32 -3.06 -7.86
CA PRO A 168 18.85 -4.05 -6.92
C PRO A 168 19.25 -3.40 -5.58
N GLY A 169 18.97 -4.09 -4.48
CA GLY A 169 19.20 -3.64 -3.11
C GLY A 169 18.22 -2.58 -2.59
N TYR A 170 17.10 -2.28 -3.27
CA TYR A 170 16.23 -1.14 -2.92
C TYR A 170 15.73 -1.18 -1.46
N SER A 171 15.24 -2.33 -0.98
CA SER A 171 14.72 -2.50 0.39
C SER A 171 15.77 -2.14 1.44
N GLN A 172 16.95 -2.77 1.37
CA GLN A 172 18.05 -2.47 2.29
C GLN A 172 18.60 -1.04 2.12
N THR A 173 18.61 -0.50 0.90
CA THR A 173 19.06 0.87 0.62
C THR A 173 18.15 1.90 1.28
N MET A 174 16.82 1.79 1.09
CA MET A 174 15.84 2.65 1.77
C MET A 174 15.95 2.53 3.29
N LYS A 175 15.96 1.30 3.84
CA LYS A 175 16.12 1.06 5.30
C LYS A 175 17.43 1.65 5.84
N THR A 176 18.51 1.64 5.06
CA THR A 176 19.80 2.23 5.45
C THR A 176 19.79 3.75 5.37
N TYR A 177 19.12 4.33 4.37
CA TYR A 177 18.97 5.77 4.21
C TYR A 177 18.15 6.38 5.35
N VAL A 178 16.97 5.81 5.64
CA VAL A 178 16.11 6.27 6.75
C VAL A 178 16.84 6.18 8.10
N ARG A 179 17.57 5.10 8.36
CA ARG A 179 18.39 4.97 9.58
C ARG A 179 19.51 6.01 9.70
N LYS A 180 20.04 6.53 8.59
CA LYS A 180 21.04 7.62 8.61
C LYS A 180 20.40 8.97 8.93
N LEU A 181 19.14 9.17 8.51
CA LEU A 181 18.39 10.39 8.79
C LEU A 181 17.73 10.37 10.17
N ALA A 182 17.64 9.22 10.86
CA ALA A 182 17.00 9.06 12.16
C ALA A 182 17.57 9.91 13.34
N THR A 183 18.60 10.73 13.11
CA THR A 183 19.04 11.79 14.04
C THR A 183 18.31 13.11 13.86
N ASP A 184 17.82 13.33 12.64
CA ASP A 184 16.95 14.42 12.27
C ASP A 184 15.50 13.89 12.29
N ASP A 185 14.56 14.79 12.27
CA ASP A 185 13.24 14.50 11.76
C ASP A 185 13.32 14.61 10.18
N TRP A 186 12.59 13.84 9.33
CA TRP A 186 12.71 13.65 7.83
C TRP A 186 11.39 13.44 6.95
N MET A 187 10.52 14.45 6.83
CA MET A 187 9.01 14.47 6.95
C MET A 187 8.23 13.55 6.04
N PHE A 188 8.69 13.52 4.83
CA PHE A 188 8.45 12.62 3.74
C PHE A 188 9.81 12.56 3.06
N LEU A 189 10.12 11.45 2.41
CA LEU A 189 11.37 11.31 1.69
C LEU A 189 11.08 11.20 0.19
N GLU A 190 11.96 11.76 -0.63
CA GLU A 190 11.84 11.67 -2.08
C GLU A 190 12.99 10.83 -2.62
N PHE A 191 12.69 9.59 -3.00
CA PHE A 191 13.67 8.66 -3.58
C PHE A 191 13.79 8.81 -5.11
N SER A 192 13.32 9.88 -5.76
CA SER A 192 13.38 10.06 -7.21
C SER A 192 13.23 11.51 -7.64
N GLN A 193 14.00 11.94 -8.64
CA GLN A 193 13.87 13.29 -9.23
C GLN A 193 12.84 13.36 -10.38
N LEU A 194 12.19 12.23 -10.71
CA LEU A 194 11.11 12.17 -11.68
C LEU A 194 9.79 12.42 -10.95
N GLY A 195 9.31 13.66 -10.98
CA GLY A 195 8.12 14.10 -10.23
C GLY A 195 6.91 13.17 -10.38
N PHE A 196 6.19 13.01 -9.27
CA PHE A 196 5.14 12.00 -8.99
C PHE A 196 5.58 10.52 -8.94
N ILE A 197 6.75 10.13 -9.47
CA ILE A 197 7.21 8.73 -9.40
C ILE A 197 7.93 8.48 -8.07
N GLY A 198 7.22 7.92 -7.10
CA GLY A 198 7.80 7.54 -5.80
C GLY A 198 7.86 8.67 -4.78
N GLU A 199 6.82 9.52 -4.72
CA GLU A 199 6.55 10.34 -3.52
C GLU A 199 6.48 9.40 -2.32
N SER A 200 7.50 9.35 -1.46
CA SER A 200 7.59 8.32 -0.42
C SER A 200 7.14 8.90 0.91
N MET A 201 5.84 8.79 1.19
CA MET A 201 5.22 9.29 2.43
C MET A 201 5.56 8.41 3.64
N LEU A 202 6.83 8.44 4.03
CA LEU A 202 7.35 8.02 5.33
C LEU A 202 7.25 9.19 6.32
N PHE A 203 6.76 8.97 7.53
CA PHE A 203 6.54 10.05 8.52
C PHE A 203 7.67 10.16 9.56
N CYS A 204 8.05 11.42 9.88
CA CYS A 204 8.98 11.97 10.90
C CYS A 204 9.75 13.11 10.17
N GLU A 205 9.90 14.39 10.60
CA GLU A 205 9.94 15.77 9.90
C GLU A 205 11.23 16.57 9.33
N SER A 206 11.45 16.78 8.00
CA SER A 206 12.51 17.53 7.17
C SER A 206 13.06 16.86 5.85
N VAL A 207 13.77 17.59 4.97
CA VAL A 207 13.98 17.28 3.51
C VAL A 207 15.37 16.72 3.14
N CYS A 208 15.48 15.80 2.17
CA CYS A 208 16.71 15.62 1.36
C CYS A 208 16.46 14.96 -0.03
N SER A 209 17.37 15.18 -1.00
CA SER A 209 17.28 14.68 -2.39
C SER A 209 18.36 13.64 -2.72
N GLN A 210 18.04 12.67 -3.60
CA GLN A 210 18.85 12.01 -4.65
C GLN A 210 18.09 10.77 -5.19
N GLY A 211 18.21 10.45 -6.49
CA GLY A 211 17.25 9.57 -7.18
C GLY A 211 17.59 8.08 -7.27
N PHE A 212 16.56 7.23 -7.11
CA PHE A 212 16.60 5.76 -7.06
C PHE A 212 15.62 5.04 -8.00
N TRP A 213 14.76 5.73 -8.76
CA TRP A 213 13.78 5.11 -9.67
C TRP A 213 13.96 5.60 -11.12
N LYS A 214 13.59 4.77 -12.11
CA LYS A 214 13.56 5.13 -13.54
C LYS A 214 12.18 4.79 -14.13
N ARG A 215 11.54 5.77 -14.78
CA ARG A 215 10.32 5.55 -15.58
C ARG A 215 10.66 4.68 -16.79
N ARG A 216 9.80 3.71 -17.13
CA ARG A 216 9.86 3.02 -18.43
C ARG A 216 9.29 3.97 -19.50
N ALA A 217 10.06 4.19 -20.58
CA ALA A 217 9.63 4.96 -21.75
C ALA A 217 8.61 4.18 -22.58
#